data_AF-A0A0N4VUA9-F1
#
_entry.id   AF-A0A0N4VUA9-F1
#
_cell.length_a   1.000
_cell.length_b   1.000
_cell.length_c   1.000
_cell.angle_alpha   90.00
_cell.angle_beta   90.00
_cell.angle_gamma   90.00
#
_symmetry.space_group_name_H-M   'P 1'
#
loop_
_entity.id
_entity.type
_entity.pdbx_description
1 polymer ?
#
loop_
_entity_poly.entity_id
_entity_poly.type
_entity_poly.pdbx_seq_one_letter_code
_entity_poly.pdbx_strand_id
1 'polypeptide(L)'
;LEVPADAEVLEAAGKMLLPAGIDVYTYLSVQDSADDLATGCKAAIAGGTATVIDVVSPRTGESLTSSFFRVKEGLSSSLCNIGLSVLIQQWSDAVRKEMEKLVSEGVNSFIVNVEGDDALFQVLEHCRTLGVHARVLPENRTIVPYLEKKMLDLGITGPEGFLQSRPEEVGAG
;
A
#
# COMPACT_ATOMS: atom_id res chain seq x y z
N LEU A 1 -28.24 24.36 -18.88
CA LEU A 1 -27.07 23.73 -19.52
C LEU A 1 -27.60 23.00 -20.74
N GLU A 2 -27.16 23.38 -21.94
CA GLU A 2 -27.46 22.64 -23.17
C GLU A 2 -26.42 21.52 -23.32
N VAL A 3 -26.88 20.33 -23.71
CA VAL A 3 -25.99 19.21 -24.02
C VAL A 3 -25.43 19.43 -25.43
N PRO A 4 -24.10 19.36 -25.64
CA PRO A 4 -23.50 19.45 -26.98
C PRO A 4 -24.11 18.44 -27.95
N ALA A 5 -24.26 18.83 -29.22
CA ALA A 5 -24.91 18.00 -30.24
C ALA A 5 -24.15 16.69 -30.56
N ASP A 6 -22.87 16.62 -30.23
CA ASP A 6 -21.95 15.51 -30.45
C ASP A 6 -21.63 14.72 -29.18
N ALA A 7 -22.32 14.99 -28.06
CA ALA A 7 -22.11 14.27 -26.83
C ALA A 7 -22.53 12.79 -26.96
N GLU A 8 -21.67 11.89 -26.49
CA GLU A 8 -22.01 10.47 -26.35
C GLU A 8 -23.04 10.28 -25.22
N VAL A 9 -24.18 9.68 -25.54
CA VAL A 9 -25.25 9.43 -24.58
C VAL A 9 -25.28 7.95 -24.23
N LEU A 10 -25.13 7.64 -22.94
CA LEU A 10 -25.18 6.29 -22.40
C LEU A 10 -26.49 6.07 -21.63
N GLU A 11 -27.22 5.00 -21.95
CA GLU A 11 -28.48 4.65 -21.31
C GLU A 11 -28.28 4.04 -19.91
N ALA A 12 -28.82 4.70 -18.89
CA ALA A 12 -28.67 4.33 -17.48
C ALA A 12 -29.99 4.02 -16.76
N ALA A 13 -31.12 3.95 -17.47
CA ALA A 13 -32.41 3.58 -16.90
C ALA A 13 -32.32 2.23 -16.16
N GLY A 14 -32.84 2.20 -14.94
CA GLY A 14 -32.77 1.03 -14.05
C GLY A 14 -31.38 0.71 -13.49
N LYS A 15 -30.37 1.57 -13.70
CA LYS A 15 -29.00 1.40 -13.18
C LYS A 15 -28.68 2.46 -12.11
N MET A 16 -27.61 2.23 -11.35
CA MET A 16 -27.04 3.23 -10.44
C MET A 16 -25.81 3.87 -11.07
N LEU A 17 -25.75 5.20 -11.06
CA LEU A 17 -24.54 5.94 -11.38
C LEU A 17 -23.80 6.24 -10.07
N LEU A 18 -22.64 5.62 -9.91
CA LEU A 18 -21.80 5.76 -8.72
C LEU A 18 -20.46 6.40 -9.11
N PRO A 19 -19.81 7.14 -8.20
CA PRO A 19 -18.39 7.44 -8.34
C PRO A 19 -17.60 6.14 -8.51
N ALA A 20 -16.59 6.14 -9.37
CA ALA A 20 -15.72 5.00 -9.50
C ALA A 20 -15.01 4.70 -8.17
N GLY A 21 -14.80 3.41 -7.89
CA GLY A 21 -14.11 2.96 -6.70
C GLY A 21 -12.66 3.48 -6.62
N ILE A 22 -12.17 3.59 -5.39
CA ILE A 22 -10.77 3.85 -5.06
C ILE A 22 -10.28 2.72 -4.17
N ASP A 23 -9.37 1.89 -4.69
CA ASP A 23 -8.69 0.88 -3.88
C ASP A 23 -7.49 1.52 -3.18
N VAL A 24 -7.51 1.54 -1.85
CA VAL A 24 -6.52 2.28 -1.07
C VAL A 24 -5.27 1.47 -0.75
N TYR A 25 -5.19 0.19 -1.14
CA TYR A 25 -4.07 -0.66 -0.76
C TYR A 25 -3.80 -1.76 -1.80
N THR A 26 -2.87 -1.50 -2.71
CA THR A 26 -2.45 -2.48 -3.73
C THR A 26 -0.93 -2.71 -3.74
N TYR A 27 -0.51 -3.84 -4.32
CA TYR A 27 0.90 -4.19 -4.55
C TYR A 27 1.15 -4.56 -6.03
N LEU A 28 0.73 -3.71 -6.97
CA LEU A 28 0.85 -3.93 -8.42
C LEU A 28 2.25 -3.65 -8.97
N SER A 29 3.07 -2.88 -8.24
CA SER A 29 4.47 -2.58 -8.61
C SER A 29 5.52 -3.53 -8.02
N VAL A 30 5.08 -4.54 -7.25
CA VAL A 30 5.95 -5.56 -6.65
C VAL A 30 6.12 -6.75 -7.60
N GLN A 31 7.34 -7.29 -7.70
CA GLN A 31 7.71 -8.28 -8.72
C GLN A 31 7.16 -9.70 -8.48
N ASP A 32 6.64 -9.99 -7.29
CA ASP A 32 6.20 -11.34 -6.92
C ASP A 32 4.69 -11.58 -7.14
N SER A 33 3.99 -10.60 -7.73
CA SER A 33 2.57 -10.71 -8.09
C SER A 33 2.39 -11.34 -9.48
N ALA A 34 1.34 -12.15 -9.64
CA ALA A 34 0.93 -12.62 -10.96
C ALA A 34 0.34 -11.49 -11.84
N ASP A 35 -0.19 -10.44 -11.20
CA ASP A 35 -0.64 -9.23 -11.85
C ASP A 35 0.44 -8.16 -11.85
N ASP A 36 0.59 -7.49 -13.00
CA ASP A 36 1.36 -6.27 -13.14
C ASP A 36 0.44 -5.04 -13.14
N LEU A 37 1.01 -3.85 -13.30
CA LEU A 37 0.25 -2.60 -13.33
C LEU A 37 -0.82 -2.58 -14.44
N ALA A 38 -0.56 -3.20 -15.59
CA ALA A 38 -1.48 -3.20 -16.71
C ALA A 38 -2.63 -4.20 -16.49
N THR A 39 -2.35 -5.42 -16.03
CA THR A 39 -3.41 -6.41 -15.74
C THR A 39 -4.20 -6.02 -14.49
N GLY A 40 -3.53 -5.52 -13.45
CA GLY A 40 -4.14 -5.02 -12.23
C GLY A 40 -5.09 -3.85 -12.48
N CYS A 41 -4.69 -2.84 -13.27
CA CYS A 41 -5.62 -1.76 -13.63
C CYS A 41 -6.81 -2.25 -14.46
N LYS A 42 -6.63 -3.23 -15.36
CA LYS A 42 -7.76 -3.81 -16.11
C LYS A 42 -8.75 -4.48 -15.16
N ALA A 43 -8.25 -5.25 -14.20
CA ALA A 43 -9.08 -5.89 -13.20
C ALA A 43 -9.85 -4.85 -12.35
N ALA A 44 -9.16 -3.79 -11.90
CA ALA A 44 -9.77 -2.69 -11.16
C ALA A 44 -10.93 -2.04 -11.94
N ILE A 45 -10.69 -1.64 -13.20
CA ILE A 45 -11.70 -0.96 -14.03
C ILE A 45 -12.88 -1.89 -14.33
N ALA A 46 -12.62 -3.16 -14.64
CA ALA A 46 -13.67 -4.16 -14.85
C ALA A 46 -14.55 -4.35 -13.61
N GLY A 47 -13.99 -4.17 -12.41
CA GLY A 47 -14.72 -4.17 -11.13
C GLY A 47 -15.37 -2.85 -10.74
N GLY A 48 -15.22 -1.79 -11.54
CA GLY A 48 -15.75 -0.45 -11.24
C GLY A 48 -14.83 0.47 -10.42
N THR A 49 -13.56 0.07 -10.21
CA THR A 49 -12.51 0.88 -9.57
C THR A 49 -11.68 1.59 -10.62
N ALA A 50 -11.55 2.92 -10.53
CA ALA A 50 -10.77 3.71 -11.50
C ALA A 50 -9.47 4.28 -10.92
N THR A 51 -9.26 4.15 -9.61
CA THR A 51 -8.07 4.65 -8.92
C THR A 51 -7.55 3.60 -7.95
N VAL A 52 -6.24 3.40 -7.91
CA VAL A 52 -5.59 2.56 -6.90
C VAL A 52 -4.48 3.34 -6.19
N ILE A 53 -4.23 3.03 -4.92
CA ILE A 53 -3.10 3.55 -4.15
C ILE A 53 -2.10 2.41 -3.94
N ASP A 54 -1.04 2.45 -4.74
CA ASP A 54 -0.04 1.39 -4.76
C ASP A 54 1.04 1.60 -3.69
N VAL A 55 1.43 0.51 -3.05
CA VAL A 55 2.42 0.51 -1.97
C VAL A 55 3.82 0.29 -2.54
N VAL A 56 4.62 1.35 -2.53
CA VAL A 56 6.04 1.29 -2.85
C VAL A 56 6.78 0.63 -1.69
N SER A 57 7.26 -0.60 -1.91
CA SER A 57 8.16 -1.29 -1.00
C SER A 57 9.62 -1.14 -1.45
N PRO A 58 10.51 -0.60 -0.59
CA PRO A 58 11.94 -0.64 -0.82
C PRO A 58 12.46 -2.09 -0.90
N ARG A 59 13.42 -2.33 -1.79
CA ARG A 59 14.21 -3.57 -1.81
C ARG A 59 15.28 -3.54 -0.73
N THR A 60 15.87 -4.69 -0.40
CA THR A 60 17.00 -4.76 0.54
C THR A 60 18.13 -3.82 0.11
N GLY A 61 18.48 -2.86 0.98
CA GLY A 61 19.52 -1.86 0.72
C GLY A 61 19.08 -0.69 -0.18
N GLU A 62 17.84 -0.67 -0.66
CA GLU A 62 17.28 0.44 -1.43
C GLU A 62 16.77 1.55 -0.49
N SER A 63 17.00 2.81 -0.88
CA SER A 63 16.50 3.96 -0.13
C SER A 63 15.02 4.24 -0.45
N LEU A 64 14.31 4.96 0.41
CA LEU A 64 12.89 5.29 0.15
C LEU A 64 12.74 6.06 -1.16
N THR A 65 13.62 7.03 -1.37
CA THR A 65 13.64 7.88 -2.57
C THR A 65 13.86 7.06 -3.85
N SER A 66 14.87 6.18 -3.85
CA SER A 66 15.18 5.34 -5.01
C SER A 66 14.03 4.39 -5.33
N SER A 67 13.42 3.78 -4.31
CA SER A 67 12.27 2.90 -4.49
C SER A 67 11.06 3.62 -5.10
N PHE A 68 10.79 4.85 -4.67
CA PHE A 68 9.71 5.69 -5.19
C PHE A 68 9.93 6.04 -6.65
N PHE A 69 11.11 6.53 -7.03
CA PHE A 69 11.37 6.89 -8.43
C PHE A 69 11.36 5.68 -9.35
N ARG A 70 11.89 4.53 -8.90
CA ARG A 70 11.79 3.26 -9.64
C ARG A 70 10.34 2.90 -9.98
N VAL A 71 9.42 3.02 -9.01
CA VAL A 71 8.00 2.72 -9.26
C VAL A 71 7.36 3.81 -10.12
N LYS A 72 7.63 5.09 -9.83
CA LYS A 72 7.10 6.25 -10.55
C LYS A 72 7.43 6.21 -12.05
N GLU A 73 8.65 5.82 -12.41
CA GLU A 73 9.08 5.64 -13.81
C GLU A 73 8.32 4.52 -14.53
N GLY A 74 7.91 3.48 -13.80
CA GLY A 74 7.14 2.35 -14.31
C GLY A 74 5.65 2.63 -14.53
N LEU A 75 5.11 3.78 -14.08
CA LEU A 75 3.67 4.04 -14.11
C LEU A 75 3.10 4.31 -15.52
N SER A 76 3.95 4.45 -16.54
CA SER A 76 3.53 4.72 -17.92
C SER A 76 2.62 3.64 -18.53
N SER A 77 2.61 2.42 -17.99
CA SER A 77 1.75 1.32 -18.41
C SER A 77 0.41 1.25 -17.66
N SER A 78 0.14 2.17 -16.72
CA SER A 78 -1.12 2.20 -15.97
C SER A 78 -2.31 2.52 -16.88
N LEU A 79 -3.41 1.80 -16.67
CA LEU A 79 -4.69 2.04 -17.35
C LEU A 79 -5.72 2.72 -16.45
N CYS A 80 -5.39 2.89 -15.17
CA CYS A 80 -6.20 3.50 -14.11
C CYS A 80 -5.37 4.59 -13.41
N ASN A 81 -6.02 5.45 -12.62
CA ASN A 81 -5.30 6.47 -11.86
C ASN A 81 -4.49 5.81 -10.73
N ILE A 82 -3.24 6.25 -10.52
CA ILE A 82 -2.36 5.70 -9.49
C ILE A 82 -1.97 6.79 -8.48
N GLY A 83 -2.24 6.55 -7.20
CA GLY A 83 -1.55 7.21 -6.10
C GLY A 83 -0.46 6.30 -5.53
N LEU A 84 0.55 6.87 -4.87
CA LEU A 84 1.64 6.09 -4.26
C LEU A 84 1.73 6.36 -2.76
N SER A 85 1.85 5.30 -1.98
CA SER A 85 2.30 5.36 -0.59
C SER A 85 3.61 4.61 -0.45
N VAL A 86 4.45 5.04 0.50
CA VAL A 86 5.77 4.43 0.68
C VAL A 86 5.85 3.66 2.00
N LEU A 87 6.35 2.43 1.95
CA LEU A 87 6.55 1.57 3.11
C LEU A 87 7.82 1.97 3.88
N ILE A 88 7.68 2.19 5.19
CA ILE A 88 8.76 2.48 6.12
C ILE A 88 9.00 1.21 6.96
N GLN A 89 10.14 0.57 6.73
CA GLN A 89 10.51 -0.67 7.45
C GLN A 89 11.50 -0.47 8.60
N GLN A 90 12.17 0.69 8.62
CA GLN A 90 13.18 1.06 9.60
C GLN A 90 13.15 2.57 9.82
N TRP A 91 13.67 3.02 10.97
CA TRP A 91 13.74 4.44 11.32
C TRP A 91 15.20 4.89 11.48
N SER A 92 15.53 6.03 10.87
CA SER A 92 16.83 6.70 10.98
C SER A 92 16.75 8.15 10.51
N ASP A 93 17.78 8.95 10.81
CA ASP A 93 17.89 10.32 10.28
C ASP A 93 17.92 10.39 8.75
N ALA A 94 18.43 9.34 8.09
CA ALA A 94 18.38 9.24 6.63
C ALA A 94 16.93 9.08 6.15
N VAL A 95 16.19 8.11 6.71
CA VAL A 95 14.78 7.87 6.39
C VAL A 95 13.93 9.12 6.63
N ARG A 96 14.15 9.82 7.75
CA ARG A 96 13.48 11.09 8.06
C ARG A 96 13.60 12.12 6.94
N LYS A 97 14.82 12.34 6.44
CA LYS A 97 15.11 13.28 5.32
C LYS A 97 14.53 12.80 4.00
N GLU A 98 14.52 11.48 3.76
CA GLU A 98 13.88 10.93 2.56
C GLU A 98 12.37 11.13 2.56
N MET A 99 11.70 11.00 3.72
CA MET A 99 10.27 11.30 3.83
C MET A 99 9.98 12.76 3.46
N GLU A 100 10.76 13.72 3.95
CA GLU A 100 10.64 15.14 3.58
C GLU A 100 10.73 15.34 2.06
N LYS A 101 11.70 14.68 1.42
CA LYS A 101 11.84 14.72 -0.04
C LYS A 101 10.63 14.13 -0.74
N LEU A 102 10.13 12.99 -0.30
CA LEU A 102 8.98 12.31 -0.91
C LEU A 102 7.69 13.13 -0.78
N VAL A 103 7.51 13.86 0.33
CA VAL A 103 6.40 14.80 0.49
C VAL A 103 6.45 15.89 -0.57
N SER A 104 7.64 16.43 -0.86
CA SER A 104 7.81 17.42 -1.93
C SER A 104 7.54 16.86 -3.34
N GLU A 105 7.61 15.54 -3.51
CA GLU A 105 7.23 14.81 -4.73
C GLU A 105 5.74 14.46 -4.81
N GLY A 106 4.95 14.83 -3.80
CA GLY A 106 3.50 14.62 -3.74
C GLY A 106 3.06 13.42 -2.89
N VAL A 107 3.97 12.71 -2.22
CA VAL A 107 3.59 11.61 -1.30
C VAL A 107 2.95 12.19 -0.04
N ASN A 108 1.70 11.85 0.22
CA ASN A 108 0.95 12.32 1.39
C ASN A 108 0.57 11.20 2.37
N SER A 109 1.04 9.97 2.12
CA SER A 109 0.76 8.83 2.97
C SER A 109 1.92 7.83 3.02
N PHE A 110 2.19 7.33 4.21
CA PHE A 110 3.23 6.33 4.46
C PHE A 110 2.63 5.11 5.16
N ILE A 111 3.11 3.92 4.82
CA ILE A 111 2.80 2.70 5.57
C ILE A 111 3.94 2.45 6.54
N VAL A 112 3.61 2.41 7.82
CA VAL A 112 4.57 2.24 8.92
C VAL A 112 4.56 0.79 9.33
N ASN A 113 5.72 0.16 9.17
CA ASN A 113 5.96 -1.22 9.52
C ASN A 113 7.37 -1.30 10.13
N VAL A 114 7.54 -0.73 11.32
CA VAL A 114 8.82 -0.65 12.04
C VAL A 114 8.79 -1.54 13.28
N GLU A 115 9.96 -1.95 13.76
CA GLU A 115 10.10 -2.70 15.02
C GLU A 115 10.39 -1.72 16.17
N GLY A 116 9.71 -1.90 17.31
CA GLY A 116 9.87 -1.06 18.50
C GLY A 116 8.90 0.12 18.58
N ASP A 117 8.32 0.32 19.76
CA ASP A 117 7.38 1.42 20.04
C ASP A 117 8.05 2.80 19.94
N ASP A 118 9.35 2.87 20.24
CA ASP A 118 10.16 4.08 20.12
C ASP A 118 10.30 4.52 18.65
N ALA A 119 10.58 3.59 17.74
CA ALA A 119 10.65 3.85 16.32
C ALA A 119 9.26 4.21 15.76
N LEU A 120 8.22 3.47 16.15
CA LEU A 120 6.83 3.75 15.76
C LEU A 120 6.43 5.17 16.17
N PHE A 121 6.66 5.54 17.43
CA PHE A 121 6.32 6.86 17.94
C PHE A 121 7.05 7.98 17.18
N GLN A 122 8.34 7.81 16.91
CA GLN A 122 9.13 8.78 16.14
C GLN A 122 8.62 8.95 14.71
N VAL A 123 8.26 7.86 14.03
CA VAL A 123 7.67 7.93 12.69
C VAL A 123 6.34 8.68 12.72
N LEU A 124 5.46 8.36 13.69
CA LEU A 124 4.16 9.03 13.84
C LEU A 124 4.31 10.54 14.13
N GLU A 125 5.25 10.91 14.99
CA GLU A 125 5.56 12.31 15.28
C GLU A 125 6.08 13.06 14.04
N HIS A 126 6.93 12.43 13.24
CA HIS A 126 7.43 13.02 12.00
C HIS A 126 6.32 13.15 10.96
N CYS A 127 5.48 12.13 10.77
CA CYS A 127 4.30 12.20 9.91
C CYS A 127 3.38 13.36 10.30
N ARG A 128 3.15 13.59 11.60
CA ARG A 128 2.40 14.75 12.11
C ARG A 128 3.05 16.06 11.71
N THR A 129 4.38 16.16 11.81
CA THR A 129 5.14 17.38 11.46
C THR A 129 5.06 17.69 9.97
N LEU A 130 5.05 16.65 9.13
CA LEU A 130 4.92 16.76 7.67
C LEU A 130 3.48 16.99 7.20
N GLY A 131 2.47 16.80 8.05
CA GLY A 131 1.06 16.89 7.66
C GLY A 131 0.60 15.74 6.77
N VAL A 132 1.18 14.54 6.93
CA VAL A 132 0.88 13.35 6.12
C VAL A 132 0.19 12.25 6.92
N HIS A 133 -0.50 11.36 6.21
CA HIS A 133 -1.23 10.26 6.81
C HIS A 133 -0.31 9.06 7.07
N ALA A 134 -0.23 8.63 8.32
CA ALA A 134 0.45 7.39 8.70
C ALA A 134 -0.56 6.23 8.76
N ARG A 135 -0.28 5.15 8.02
CA ARG A 135 -1.04 3.90 8.05
C ARG A 135 -0.18 2.84 8.68
N VAL A 136 -0.62 2.19 9.75
CA VAL A 136 0.21 1.23 10.49
C VAL A 136 -0.16 -0.19 10.06
N LEU A 137 0.84 -1.04 9.80
CA LEU A 137 0.61 -2.49 9.69
C LEU A 137 0.56 -3.06 11.11
N PRO A 138 -0.61 -3.48 11.61
CA PRO A 138 -0.82 -3.67 13.02
C PRO A 138 -0.62 -5.13 13.42
N GLU A 139 0.59 -5.67 13.22
CA GLU A 139 0.94 -7.00 13.71
C GLU A 139 2.08 -6.92 14.72
N ASN A 140 2.00 -7.72 15.79
CA ASN A 140 3.08 -7.80 16.76
C ASN A 140 4.28 -8.57 16.19
N ARG A 141 5.30 -7.80 15.81
CA ARG A 141 6.52 -8.29 15.13
C ARG A 141 7.41 -9.18 15.98
N THR A 142 7.23 -9.21 17.29
CA THR A 142 7.98 -10.10 18.19
C THR A 142 7.22 -11.41 18.42
N ILE A 143 5.88 -11.35 18.51
CA ILE A 143 5.05 -12.51 18.81
C ILE A 143 4.83 -13.38 17.56
N VAL A 144 4.62 -12.79 16.37
CA VAL A 144 4.39 -13.57 15.14
C VAL A 144 5.52 -14.56 14.86
N PRO A 145 6.82 -14.17 14.82
CA PRO A 145 7.91 -15.13 14.58
C PRO A 145 8.02 -16.21 15.66
N TYR A 146 7.70 -15.86 16.92
CA TYR A 146 7.66 -16.84 18.02
C TYR A 146 6.57 -17.88 17.80
N LEU A 147 5.37 -17.46 17.38
CA LEU A 147 4.25 -18.36 17.11
C LEU A 147 4.48 -19.18 15.84
N GLU A 148 5.07 -18.62 14.79
CA GLU A 148 5.45 -19.36 13.59
C GLU A 148 6.40 -20.50 13.93
N LYS A 149 7.45 -20.21 14.71
CA LYS A 149 8.37 -21.23 15.21
C LYS A 149 7.64 -22.29 16.02
N LYS A 150 6.73 -21.88 16.92
CA LYS A 150 5.93 -22.81 17.72
C LYS A 150 5.07 -23.74 16.86
N MET A 151 4.45 -23.25 15.78
CA MET A 151 3.67 -24.10 14.86
C MET A 151 4.55 -25.14 14.17
N LEU A 152 5.72 -24.72 13.70
CA LEU A 152 6.70 -25.63 13.08
C LEU A 152 7.22 -26.68 14.07
N ASP A 153 7.53 -26.28 15.31
CA ASP A 153 7.98 -27.19 16.38
C ASP A 153 6.90 -28.23 16.76
N LEU A 154 5.63 -27.89 16.57
CA LEU A 154 4.49 -28.81 16.74
C LEU A 154 4.24 -29.71 15.51
N GLY A 155 5.04 -29.58 14.46
CA GLY A 155 4.91 -30.35 13.21
C GLY A 155 3.85 -29.81 12.25
N ILE A 156 3.32 -28.61 12.49
CA ILE A 156 2.33 -27.95 11.63
C ILE A 156 3.07 -27.21 10.53
N THR A 157 3.14 -27.82 9.35
CA THR A 157 3.88 -27.30 8.19
C THR A 157 2.99 -26.95 7.00
N GLY A 158 1.68 -27.22 7.09
CA GLY A 158 0.71 -26.83 6.08
C GLY A 158 0.29 -25.35 6.20
N PRO A 159 -0.44 -24.83 5.20
CA PRO A 159 -0.92 -23.44 5.17
C PRO A 159 -1.77 -23.04 6.39
N GLU A 160 -2.41 -23.99 7.07
CA GLU A 160 -3.17 -23.76 8.31
C GLU A 160 -2.31 -23.14 9.41
N GLY A 161 -1.01 -23.44 9.44
CA GLY A 161 -0.07 -22.87 10.39
C GLY A 161 0.05 -21.35 10.30
N PHE A 162 -0.18 -20.76 9.11
CA PHE A 162 -0.11 -19.30 8.91
C PHE A 162 -1.18 -18.56 9.73
N LEU A 163 -2.42 -19.05 9.72
CA LEU A 163 -3.51 -18.48 10.50
C LEU A 163 -3.31 -18.75 12.00
N GLN A 164 -2.85 -19.95 12.35
CA GLN A 164 -2.62 -20.33 13.73
C GLN A 164 -1.47 -19.55 14.39
N SER A 165 -0.48 -19.10 13.61
CA SER A 165 0.60 -18.26 14.10
C SER A 165 0.27 -16.77 14.17
N ARG A 166 -0.91 -16.35 13.69
CA ARG A 166 -1.40 -14.97 13.64
C ARG A 166 -2.83 -14.89 14.18
N PRO A 167 -3.07 -15.28 15.43
CA PRO A 167 -4.39 -15.14 16.03
C PRO A 167 -4.76 -13.66 16.13
N GLU A 168 -6.06 -13.35 16.17
CA GLU A 168 -6.57 -11.97 16.08
C GLU A 168 -5.99 -11.02 17.14
N GLU A 169 -5.64 -11.54 18.33
CA GLU A 169 -5.06 -10.78 19.42
C GLU A 169 -3.62 -10.30 19.16
N VAL A 170 -2.96 -10.88 18.15
CA VAL A 170 -1.60 -10.52 17.72
C VAL A 170 -1.62 -9.48 16.59
N GLY A 171 -2.78 -9.33 15.93
CA GLY A 171 -3.06 -8.26 14.98
C GLY A 171 -3.84 -7.09 15.63
N ALA A 172 -4.14 -6.04 14.86
CA ALA A 172 -5.37 -5.28 15.06
C ALA A 172 -6.43 -5.87 14.12
N GLY A 173 -7.53 -6.33 14.72
CA GLY A 173 -8.72 -6.75 13.98
C GLY A 173 -9.35 -5.65 13.15
#